data_AF-A8CFK3-F1
#
_entry.id   AF-A8CFK3-F1
#
_cell.length_a   1.000
_cell.length_b   1.000
_cell.length_c   1.000
_cell.angle_alpha   90.00
_cell.angle_beta   90.00
_cell.angle_gamma   90.00
#
_symmetry.space_group_name_H-M   'P 1'
#
loop_
_entity.id
_entity.type
_entity.pdbx_description
1 polymer ?
#
loop_
_entity_poly.entity_id
_entity_poly.type
_entity_poly.pdbx_seq_one_letter_code
_entity_poly.pdbx_strand_id
1 'polypeptide(L)'
;MVPEIGAHNFKTKYNILNKKILFVPLQRPNDSVIRHFSDEIRSVQDFLNNVVTLAKSIKDKGWVVIVKQHPLEESTEIGEKENLIVLKPTDHFYDAINSSDAVMLINSGVGLYSLMAGKPTYNVGNAYYCHEGLSIKIKNPEDFKKCMNDLSYPSKDKVEKFIHYLITRFYSFGKANYIEIVDPKTKSKTTNATYIDFENIKIPLDNGIMHEINISRRKEPFKINSVYFDYYRSGISLRDEIEKYKKNISDLNSLINKLKTNKTTKIIEEDTYSNKDTHNSIVRTGAMQAKLKKLNKHPYLFFKDAIKNIGVKTKKIIINAKGSQIQ
;
A
#
# COMPACT_ATOMS: atom_id res chain seq x y z
N MET A 1 9.20 14.15 -10.39
CA MET A 1 10.56 13.59 -10.31
C MET A 1 11.46 14.72 -9.80
N VAL A 2 12.28 14.46 -8.79
CA VAL A 2 13.21 15.48 -8.26
C VAL A 2 14.41 15.55 -9.21
N PRO A 3 14.81 16.73 -9.72
CA PRO A 3 15.93 16.82 -10.66
C PRO A 3 17.28 16.59 -9.97
N GLU A 4 18.19 15.92 -10.67
CA GLU A 4 19.60 15.79 -10.26
C GLU A 4 20.37 17.07 -10.58
N ILE A 5 21.28 17.46 -9.70
CA ILE A 5 22.13 18.65 -9.88
C ILE A 5 23.62 18.32 -10.01
N GLY A 6 24.00 17.06 -9.78
CA GLY A 6 25.37 16.57 -9.86
C GLY A 6 26.22 16.85 -8.61
N ALA A 7 27.29 16.08 -8.44
CA ALA A 7 28.06 16.05 -7.20
C ALA A 7 28.75 17.39 -6.85
N HIS A 8 29.31 18.09 -7.83
CA HIS A 8 29.97 19.38 -7.58
C HIS A 8 28.97 20.43 -7.07
N ASN A 9 27.86 20.61 -7.78
CA ASN A 9 26.82 21.56 -7.39
C ASN A 9 26.17 21.19 -6.06
N PHE A 10 26.01 19.89 -5.78
CA PHE A 10 25.53 19.40 -4.50
C PHE A 10 26.48 19.78 -3.36
N LYS A 11 27.79 19.55 -3.51
CA LYS A 11 28.79 19.95 -2.49
C LYS A 11 28.85 21.47 -2.31
N THR A 12 28.71 22.25 -3.38
CA THR A 12 28.66 23.71 -3.34
C THR A 12 27.41 24.21 -2.61
N LYS A 13 26.23 23.64 -2.91
CA LYS A 13 24.94 23.97 -2.28
C LYS A 13 25.00 23.88 -0.75
N TYR A 14 25.76 22.91 -0.24
CA TYR A 14 25.91 22.66 1.19
C TYR A 14 27.20 23.20 1.81
N ASN A 15 28.05 23.89 1.02
CA ASN A 15 29.34 24.42 1.45
C ASN A 15 30.29 23.35 2.04
N ILE A 16 30.38 22.19 1.39
CA ILE A 16 31.14 21.02 1.85
C ILE A 16 32.17 20.51 0.83
N LEU A 17 32.62 21.38 -0.08
CA LEU A 17 33.61 21.02 -1.13
C LEU A 17 34.90 20.43 -0.57
N ASN A 18 35.37 20.95 0.56
CA ASN A 18 36.64 20.55 1.20
C ASN A 18 36.46 19.55 2.35
N LYS A 19 35.31 18.88 2.44
CA LYS A 19 34.99 17.92 3.49
C LYS A 19 34.83 16.53 2.90
N LYS A 20 35.27 15.52 3.66
CA LYS A 20 34.85 14.14 3.42
C LYS A 20 33.42 13.96 3.89
N ILE A 21 32.60 13.22 3.14
CA ILE A 21 31.16 13.15 3.36
C ILE A 21 30.75 11.72 3.72
N LEU A 22 30.15 11.55 4.90
CA LEU A 22 29.44 10.34 5.27
C LEU A 22 27.94 10.55 5.01
N PHE A 23 27.38 9.83 4.04
CA PHE A 23 25.95 9.89 3.73
C PHE A 23 25.16 8.84 4.52
N VAL A 24 24.07 9.28 5.15
CA VAL A 24 23.18 8.46 5.97
C VAL A 24 21.72 8.62 5.49
N PRO A 25 21.24 7.76 4.59
CA PRO A 25 19.83 7.71 4.24
C PRO A 25 19.01 7.05 5.36
N LEU A 26 18.01 7.76 5.88
CA LEU A 26 17.11 7.24 6.90
C LEU A 26 15.96 6.43 6.28
N GLN A 27 15.51 5.43 7.02
CA GLN A 27 14.34 4.61 6.70
C GLN A 27 13.14 5.04 7.55
N ARG A 28 11.94 4.56 7.19
CA ARG A 28 10.71 4.85 7.94
C ARG A 28 10.76 4.17 9.32
N PRO A 29 10.40 4.83 10.43
CA PRO A 29 10.40 4.22 11.77
C PRO A 29 9.56 2.94 11.88
N ASN A 30 8.47 2.85 11.10
CA ASN A 30 7.55 1.71 11.07
C ASN A 30 7.85 0.70 9.95
N ASP A 31 9.05 0.75 9.36
CA ASP A 31 9.47 -0.22 8.35
C ASP A 31 9.60 -1.63 8.98
N SER A 32 8.92 -2.62 8.39
CA SER A 32 8.95 -4.01 8.86
C SER A 32 10.36 -4.60 8.82
N VAL A 33 11.21 -4.12 7.91
CA VAL A 33 12.60 -4.57 7.78
C VAL A 33 13.45 -4.07 8.96
N ILE A 34 13.12 -2.92 9.54
CA ILE A 34 13.78 -2.44 10.76
C ILE A 34 13.32 -3.29 11.94
N ARG A 35 12.02 -3.57 12.06
CA ARG A 35 11.48 -4.38 13.18
C ARG A 35 12.11 -5.78 13.30
N HIS A 36 12.53 -6.38 12.19
CA HIS A 36 13.02 -7.76 12.16
C HIS A 36 14.52 -7.92 11.86
N PHE A 37 15.18 -6.91 11.28
CA PHE A 37 16.54 -7.04 10.76
C PHE A 37 17.49 -5.89 11.15
N SER A 38 17.21 -5.15 12.23
CA SER A 38 18.07 -4.04 12.70
C SER A 38 19.10 -4.44 13.76
N ASP A 39 19.18 -5.73 14.13
CA ASP A 39 20.05 -6.26 15.19
C ASP A 39 19.99 -5.45 16.49
N GLU A 40 21.13 -4.89 16.92
CA GLU A 40 21.27 -4.12 18.16
C GLU A 40 20.65 -2.72 18.05
N ILE A 41 20.37 -2.23 16.84
CA ILE A 41 19.68 -0.96 16.64
C ILE A 41 18.19 -1.16 16.81
N ARG A 42 17.68 -0.77 17.98
CA ARG A 42 16.28 -0.98 18.37
C ARG A 42 15.29 -0.11 17.60
N SER A 43 15.73 1.06 17.12
CA SER A 43 14.87 2.00 16.38
C SER A 43 15.65 2.92 15.44
N VAL A 44 14.96 3.53 14.48
CA VAL A 44 15.52 4.61 13.63
C VAL A 44 15.98 5.80 14.46
N GLN A 45 15.27 6.11 15.56
CA GLN A 45 15.64 7.20 16.45
C GLN A 45 16.96 6.89 17.18
N ASP A 46 17.15 5.65 17.65
CA ASP A 46 18.40 5.24 18.27
C ASP A 46 19.56 5.30 17.28
N PHE A 47 19.35 4.84 16.04
CA PHE A 47 20.34 5.00 14.98
C PHE A 47 20.71 6.46 14.76
N LEU A 48 19.72 7.34 14.60
CA LEU A 48 19.94 8.76 14.38
C LEU A 48 20.68 9.40 15.57
N ASN A 49 20.33 9.07 16.80
CA ASN A 49 21.02 9.58 17.98
C ASN A 49 22.51 9.20 17.98
N ASN A 50 22.84 7.95 17.63
CA ASN A 50 24.23 7.50 17.49
C ASN A 50 24.94 8.20 16.31
N VAL A 51 24.24 8.43 15.20
CA VAL A 51 24.79 9.19 14.05
C VAL A 51 25.08 10.65 14.42
N VAL A 52 24.23 11.28 15.23
CA VAL A 52 24.46 12.65 15.75
C VAL A 52 25.69 12.68 16.65
N THR A 53 25.86 11.69 17.53
CA THR A 53 27.07 11.55 18.36
C THR A 53 28.31 11.37 17.50
N LEU A 54 28.23 10.52 16.47
CA LEU A 54 29.33 10.26 15.55
C LEU A 54 29.73 11.55 14.83
N ALA A 55 28.75 12.26 14.26
CA ALA A 55 28.95 13.50 13.54
C ALA A 55 29.76 14.52 14.35
N LYS A 56 29.39 14.72 15.63
CA LYS A 56 30.14 15.60 16.55
C LYS A 56 31.56 15.13 16.74
N SER A 57 31.76 13.83 16.98
CA SER A 57 33.09 13.28 17.29
C SER A 57 34.09 13.30 16.13
N ILE A 58 33.61 13.36 14.88
CA ILE A 58 34.47 13.35 13.67
C ILE A 58 34.63 14.73 13.02
N LYS A 59 34.08 15.80 13.62
CA LYS A 59 34.14 17.18 13.11
C LYS A 59 35.56 17.65 12.80
N ASP A 60 36.48 17.42 13.75
CA ASP A 60 37.87 17.85 13.63
C ASP A 60 38.72 16.92 12.74
N LYS A 61 38.12 15.86 12.21
CA LYS A 61 38.75 14.90 11.29
C LYS A 61 38.50 15.23 9.82
N GLY A 62 37.89 16.39 9.53
CA GLY A 62 37.58 16.82 8.16
C GLY A 62 36.36 16.14 7.53
N TRP A 63 35.60 15.39 8.32
CA TRP A 63 34.37 14.73 7.90
C TRP A 63 33.14 15.56 8.23
N VAL A 64 32.11 15.45 7.39
CA VAL A 64 30.74 15.95 7.64
C VAL A 64 29.75 14.82 7.41
N VAL A 65 28.71 14.76 8.23
CA VAL A 65 27.63 13.79 8.06
C VAL A 65 26.47 14.47 7.33
N ILE A 66 25.96 13.85 6.27
CA ILE A 66 24.75 14.30 5.60
C ILE A 66 23.66 13.25 5.78
N VAL A 67 22.47 13.67 6.20
CA VAL A 67 21.35 12.78 6.52
C VAL A 67 20.18 13.10 5.61
N LYS A 68 19.55 12.09 5.00
CA LYS A 68 18.32 12.28 4.23
C LYS A 68 17.16 11.54 4.85
N GLN A 69 16.11 12.28 5.19
CA GLN A 69 14.85 11.69 5.63
C GLN A 69 14.13 10.99 4.48
N HIS A 70 13.34 9.98 4.82
CA HIS A 70 12.53 9.26 3.85
C HIS A 70 11.42 10.18 3.30
N PRO A 71 11.16 10.25 1.98
CA PRO A 71 10.20 11.19 1.38
C PRO A 71 8.74 11.08 1.85
N LEU A 72 8.38 9.96 2.48
CA LEU A 72 7.02 9.65 2.95
C LEU A 72 6.81 9.91 4.45
N GLU A 73 7.82 10.42 5.15
CA GLU A 73 7.69 10.82 6.56
C GLU A 73 7.35 12.30 6.64
N GLU A 74 6.46 12.66 7.58
CA GLU A 74 6.32 14.05 8.02
C GLU A 74 7.66 14.46 8.62
N SER A 75 8.12 15.68 8.31
CA SER A 75 9.45 16.17 8.67
C SER A 75 9.69 15.99 10.17
N THR A 76 10.39 14.93 10.53
CA THR A 76 10.92 14.83 11.90
C THR A 76 11.86 16.01 12.02
N GLU A 77 11.67 16.89 12.99
CA GLU A 77 12.59 17.99 13.23
C GLU A 77 13.92 17.42 13.75
N ILE A 78 14.72 16.86 12.84
CA ILE A 78 16.14 16.70 13.03
C ILE A 78 16.69 18.12 12.89
N GLY A 79 16.52 18.93 13.93
CA GLY A 79 17.06 20.28 13.96
C GLY A 79 18.55 20.23 13.64
N GLU A 80 19.10 21.28 13.03
CA GLU A 80 20.53 21.34 12.69
C GLU A 80 21.37 20.94 13.91
N LYS A 81 22.17 19.88 13.73
CA LYS A 81 23.09 19.40 14.75
C LYS A 81 24.50 19.70 14.28
N GLU A 82 25.38 19.93 15.23
CA GLU A 82 26.79 20.17 14.95
C GLU A 82 27.39 19.09 14.04
N ASN A 83 28.01 19.53 12.94
CA ASN A 83 28.64 18.68 11.91
C ASN A 83 27.69 17.67 11.20
N LEU A 84 26.39 17.95 11.23
CA LEU A 84 25.35 17.14 10.59
C LEU A 84 24.43 18.03 9.75
N ILE A 85 24.30 17.70 8.47
CA ILE A 85 23.43 18.41 7.53
C ILE A 85 22.23 17.54 7.20
N VAL A 86 21.03 18.07 7.35
CA VAL A 86 19.80 17.40 6.94
C VAL A 86 19.43 17.84 5.53
N LEU A 87 19.37 16.90 4.60
CA LEU A 87 19.02 17.16 3.20
C LEU A 87 17.55 17.50 3.07
N LYS A 88 17.20 18.42 2.16
CA LYS A 88 15.81 18.79 1.93
C LYS A 88 15.07 17.62 1.25
N PRO A 89 13.75 17.54 1.35
CA PRO A 89 12.96 16.55 0.62
C PRO A 89 13.27 16.56 -0.89
N THR A 90 13.51 17.76 -1.44
CA THR A 90 13.84 18.02 -2.85
C THR A 90 15.29 17.72 -3.25
N ASP A 91 16.14 17.20 -2.36
CA ASP A 91 17.48 16.75 -2.73
C ASP A 91 17.46 15.33 -3.26
N HIS A 92 18.10 15.07 -4.41
CA HIS A 92 18.16 13.73 -4.96
C HIS A 92 19.15 12.86 -4.17
N PHE A 93 18.77 11.62 -3.81
CA PHE A 93 19.67 10.75 -3.05
C PHE A 93 20.88 10.29 -3.88
N TYR A 94 20.76 10.17 -5.21
CA TYR A 94 21.91 9.90 -6.09
C TYR A 94 22.98 10.99 -6.01
N ASP A 95 22.59 12.27 -5.96
CA ASP A 95 23.56 13.36 -5.80
C ASP A 95 24.30 13.24 -4.47
N ALA A 96 23.60 12.83 -3.40
CA ALA A 96 24.19 12.58 -2.10
C ALA A 96 25.17 11.39 -2.15
N ILE A 97 24.80 10.26 -2.77
CA ILE A 97 25.69 9.10 -2.95
C ILE A 97 26.92 9.50 -3.74
N ASN A 98 26.75 10.12 -4.91
CA ASN A 98 27.85 10.49 -5.80
C ASN A 98 28.81 11.48 -5.13
N SER A 99 28.28 12.39 -4.31
CA SER A 99 29.07 13.34 -3.52
C SER A 99 29.78 12.70 -2.32
N SER A 100 29.25 11.59 -1.79
CA SER A 100 29.75 10.94 -0.58
C SER A 100 31.09 10.23 -0.77
N ASP A 101 31.87 10.17 0.30
CA ASP A 101 33.09 9.35 0.43
C ASP A 101 32.79 8.00 1.06
N ALA A 102 31.74 7.92 1.89
CA ALA A 102 31.21 6.68 2.44
C ALA A 102 29.70 6.80 2.68
N VAL A 103 29.00 5.66 2.69
CA VAL A 103 27.57 5.57 2.99
C VAL A 103 27.34 4.63 4.17
N MET A 104 26.52 5.04 5.14
CA MET A 104 26.13 4.22 6.28
C MET A 104 24.61 4.07 6.35
N LEU A 105 24.15 2.83 6.46
CA LEU A 105 22.74 2.47 6.47
C LEU A 105 22.41 1.53 7.64
N ILE A 106 21.13 1.40 7.95
CA ILE A 106 20.66 0.25 8.74
C ILE A 106 20.60 -0.96 7.80
N ASN A 107 19.62 -1.01 6.89
CA ASN A 107 19.48 -2.08 5.90
C ASN A 107 18.72 -1.66 4.63
N SER A 108 18.65 -0.35 4.36
CA SER A 108 17.93 0.21 3.22
C SER A 108 18.43 -0.29 1.87
N GLY A 109 17.52 -0.46 0.90
CA GLY A 109 17.86 -0.74 -0.50
C GLY A 109 18.74 0.34 -1.16
N VAL A 110 18.82 1.54 -0.58
CA VAL A 110 19.77 2.60 -1.00
C VAL A 110 21.22 2.10 -0.99
N GLY A 111 21.55 1.11 -0.14
CA GLY A 111 22.88 0.51 -0.12
C GLY A 111 23.26 -0.20 -1.42
N LEU A 112 22.32 -0.80 -2.17
CA LEU A 112 22.65 -1.34 -3.50
C LEU A 112 23.10 -0.24 -4.47
N TYR A 113 22.45 0.92 -4.44
CA TYR A 113 22.84 2.05 -5.28
C TYR A 113 24.21 2.59 -4.88
N SER A 114 24.51 2.61 -3.57
CA SER A 114 25.84 2.96 -3.06
C SER A 114 26.92 2.00 -3.59
N LEU A 115 26.65 0.69 -3.55
CA LEU A 115 27.54 -0.33 -4.09
C LEU A 115 27.75 -0.17 -5.60
N MET A 116 26.68 0.06 -6.36
CA MET A 116 26.75 0.32 -7.81
C MET A 116 27.54 1.59 -8.14
N ALA A 117 27.50 2.60 -7.26
CA ALA A 117 28.31 3.80 -7.37
C ALA A 117 29.76 3.61 -6.88
N GLY A 118 30.16 2.39 -6.50
CA GLY A 118 31.50 2.05 -6.05
C GLY A 118 31.87 2.66 -4.69
N LYS A 119 30.87 3.04 -3.88
CA LYS A 119 31.11 3.75 -2.61
C LYS A 119 31.33 2.76 -1.45
N PRO A 120 32.30 3.02 -0.56
CA PRO A 120 32.40 2.33 0.73
C PRO A 120 31.06 2.35 1.46
N THR A 121 30.51 1.17 1.73
CA THR A 121 29.14 1.01 2.22
C THR A 121 29.17 0.24 3.53
N TYR A 122 28.57 0.82 4.57
CA TYR A 122 28.54 0.27 5.92
C TYR A 122 27.10 0.02 6.36
N ASN A 123 26.84 -1.16 6.90
CA ASN A 123 25.52 -1.53 7.40
C ASN A 123 25.58 -1.79 8.90
N VAL A 124 24.70 -1.14 9.64
CA VAL A 124 24.52 -1.46 11.06
C VAL A 124 23.52 -2.60 11.25
N GLY A 125 22.46 -2.63 10.44
CA GLY A 125 21.48 -3.72 10.40
C GLY A 125 21.86 -4.83 9.42
N ASN A 126 21.07 -5.89 9.38
CA ASN A 126 21.26 -6.99 8.44
C ASN A 126 20.69 -6.62 7.09
N ALA A 127 21.58 -6.30 6.16
CA ALA A 127 21.24 -6.10 4.76
C ALA A 127 21.60 -7.37 3.96
N TYR A 128 20.74 -7.78 3.03
CA TYR A 128 20.97 -8.94 2.17
C TYR A 128 22.15 -8.77 1.20
N TYR A 129 22.70 -7.56 1.09
CA TYR A 129 23.91 -7.24 0.31
C TYR A 129 25.15 -7.09 1.21
N CYS A 130 25.04 -7.36 2.52
CA CYS A 130 26.12 -7.28 3.49
C CYS A 130 26.99 -8.54 3.45
N HIS A 131 27.82 -8.62 2.42
CA HIS A 131 28.77 -9.71 2.21
C HIS A 131 30.19 -9.18 2.00
N GLU A 132 31.17 -10.04 2.24
CA GLU A 132 32.58 -9.74 2.07
C GLU A 132 32.90 -9.25 0.64
N GLY A 133 33.53 -8.08 0.54
CA GLY A 133 33.85 -7.42 -0.72
C GLY A 133 32.67 -6.69 -1.38
N LEU A 134 31.50 -6.64 -0.73
CA LEU A 134 30.40 -5.74 -1.09
C LEU A 134 30.31 -4.61 -0.07
N SER A 135 29.86 -4.90 1.15
CA SER A 135 29.69 -3.91 2.20
C SER A 135 30.14 -4.45 3.55
N ILE A 136 30.34 -3.54 4.50
CA ILE A 136 30.95 -3.84 5.79
C ILE A 136 29.89 -3.78 6.87
N LYS A 137 29.80 -4.84 7.67
CA LYS A 137 28.98 -4.86 8.87
C LYS A 137 29.68 -4.10 10.00
N ILE A 138 28.97 -3.18 10.63
CA ILE A 138 29.36 -2.51 11.88
C ILE A 138 28.26 -2.71 12.93
N LYS A 139 28.57 -2.62 14.23
CA LYS A 139 27.56 -2.82 15.29
C LYS A 139 26.89 -1.53 15.71
N ASN A 140 27.66 -0.44 15.70
CA ASN A 140 27.18 0.90 16.04
C ASN A 140 27.76 1.93 15.06
N PRO A 141 27.04 3.02 14.72
CA PRO A 141 27.59 4.12 13.93
C PRO A 141 28.98 4.61 14.39
N GLU A 142 29.23 4.67 15.70
CA GLU A 142 30.52 5.06 16.28
C GLU A 142 31.70 4.17 15.85
N ASP A 143 31.45 2.90 15.48
CA ASP A 143 32.47 1.99 15.00
C ASP A 143 33.11 2.46 13.69
N PHE A 144 32.43 3.33 12.92
CA PHE A 144 32.98 3.91 11.70
C PHE A 144 34.31 4.66 11.94
N LYS A 145 34.53 5.20 13.14
CA LYS A 145 35.79 5.86 13.50
C LYS A 145 37.01 4.94 13.37
N LYS A 146 36.81 3.62 13.51
CA LYS A 146 37.88 2.61 13.39
C LYS A 146 38.38 2.48 11.95
N CYS A 147 37.54 2.79 10.96
CA CYS A 147 37.85 2.63 9.54
C CYS A 147 37.77 3.92 8.72
N MET A 148 37.37 5.06 9.29
CA MET A 148 37.19 6.32 8.53
C MET A 148 38.47 6.84 7.86
N ASN A 149 39.65 6.40 8.30
CA ASN A 149 40.94 6.78 7.71
C ASN A 149 41.40 5.80 6.61
N ASP A 150 40.85 4.59 6.58
CA ASP A 150 41.18 3.53 5.63
C ASP A 150 39.88 2.83 5.19
N LEU A 151 39.23 3.44 4.19
CA LEU A 151 37.93 2.98 3.71
C LEU A 151 38.12 1.76 2.82
N SER A 152 37.39 0.69 3.10
CA SER A 152 37.35 -0.48 2.24
C SER A 152 36.25 -0.33 1.19
N TYR A 153 36.67 -0.36 -0.07
CA TYR A 153 35.80 -0.18 -1.23
C TYR A 153 35.17 -1.50 -1.67
N PRO A 154 33.94 -1.47 -2.23
CA PRO A 154 33.34 -2.65 -2.84
C PRO A 154 34.16 -3.14 -4.04
N SER A 155 34.27 -4.46 -4.19
CA SER A 155 34.83 -5.07 -5.40
C SER A 155 33.84 -4.91 -6.54
N LYS A 156 34.24 -4.19 -7.60
CA LYS A 156 33.41 -3.98 -8.79
C LYS A 156 32.89 -5.29 -9.38
N ASP A 157 33.75 -6.30 -9.52
CA ASP A 157 33.36 -7.63 -10.03
C ASP A 157 32.30 -8.31 -9.15
N LYS A 158 32.47 -8.28 -7.82
CA LYS A 158 31.48 -8.84 -6.90
C LYS A 158 30.15 -8.09 -6.98
N VAL A 159 30.18 -6.76 -7.05
CA VAL A 159 28.97 -5.93 -7.20
C VAL A 159 28.25 -6.29 -8.49
N GLU A 160 28.94 -6.33 -9.63
CA GLU A 160 28.34 -6.67 -10.92
C GLU A 160 27.72 -8.07 -10.91
N LYS A 161 28.43 -9.07 -10.36
CA LYS A 161 27.90 -10.44 -10.19
C LYS A 161 26.68 -10.48 -9.28
N PHE A 162 26.69 -9.71 -8.19
CA PHE A 162 25.58 -9.68 -7.25
C PHE A 162 24.34 -9.00 -7.87
N ILE A 163 24.51 -7.87 -8.54
CA ILE A 163 23.42 -7.21 -9.27
C ILE A 163 22.90 -8.11 -10.39
N HIS A 164 23.78 -8.77 -11.14
CA HIS A 164 23.40 -9.75 -12.14
C HIS A 164 22.56 -10.87 -11.53
N TYR A 165 23.00 -11.47 -10.41
CA TYR A 165 22.23 -12.48 -9.69
C TYR A 165 20.84 -11.97 -9.29
N LEU A 166 20.76 -10.75 -8.73
CA LEU A 166 19.49 -10.17 -8.32
C LEU A 166 18.53 -10.04 -9.49
N ILE A 167 18.97 -9.48 -10.62
CA ILE A 167 18.09 -9.27 -11.77
C ILE A 167 17.78 -10.59 -12.51
N THR A 168 18.76 -11.47 -12.73
CA THR A 168 18.57 -12.63 -13.59
C THR A 168 18.04 -13.85 -12.84
N ARG A 169 18.27 -13.96 -11.53
CA ARG A 169 17.93 -15.19 -10.77
C ARG A 169 17.03 -14.99 -9.56
N PHE A 170 17.11 -13.85 -8.88
CA PHE A 170 16.39 -13.66 -7.61
C PHE A 170 15.07 -12.87 -7.76
N TYR A 171 15.10 -11.70 -8.39
CA TYR A 171 13.93 -10.85 -8.50
C TYR A 171 12.92 -11.34 -9.54
N SER A 172 11.66 -11.19 -9.15
CA SER A 172 10.49 -11.30 -10.00
C SER A 172 10.14 -9.91 -10.51
N PHE A 173 9.94 -9.75 -11.81
CA PHE A 173 9.61 -8.46 -12.40
C PHE A 173 8.11 -8.34 -12.66
N GLY A 174 7.56 -7.16 -12.42
CA GLY A 174 6.15 -6.89 -12.62
C GLY A 174 5.82 -5.41 -12.54
N LYS A 175 4.67 -5.04 -13.11
CA LYS A 175 4.16 -3.68 -13.09
C LYS A 175 3.25 -3.47 -11.89
N ALA A 176 3.74 -2.73 -10.89
CA ALA A 176 2.92 -2.35 -9.74
C ALA A 176 1.92 -1.26 -10.13
N ASN A 177 0.67 -1.43 -9.68
CA ASN A 177 -0.37 -0.44 -9.77
C ASN A 177 -0.61 0.19 -8.40
N TYR A 178 -0.70 1.51 -8.38
CA TYR A 178 -0.83 2.28 -7.16
C TYR A 178 -2.16 3.01 -7.12
N ILE A 179 -2.75 3.08 -5.92
CA ILE A 179 -3.85 3.99 -5.65
C ILE A 179 -3.42 5.01 -4.61
N GLU A 180 -3.93 6.22 -4.75
CA GLU A 180 -3.75 7.27 -3.75
C GLU A 180 -4.92 7.21 -2.77
N ILE A 181 -4.62 6.98 -1.50
CA ILE A 181 -5.60 7.02 -0.41
C ILE A 181 -5.37 8.31 0.36
N VAL A 182 -6.43 9.11 0.50
CA VAL A 182 -6.44 10.31 1.32
C VAL A 182 -7.07 9.96 2.66
N ASP A 183 -6.33 10.17 3.75
CA ASP A 183 -6.89 10.03 5.08
C ASP A 183 -7.99 11.10 5.28
N PRO A 184 -9.23 10.72 5.59
CA PRO A 184 -10.33 11.67 5.70
C PRO A 184 -10.16 12.67 6.85
N LYS A 185 -9.42 12.31 7.91
CA LYS A 185 -9.18 13.11 9.12
C LYS A 185 -7.93 13.98 8.98
N THR A 186 -6.80 13.41 8.61
CA THR A 186 -5.52 14.14 8.56
C THR A 186 -5.27 14.81 7.19
N LYS A 187 -6.06 14.44 6.17
CA LYS A 187 -5.85 14.82 4.75
C LYS A 187 -4.50 14.39 4.18
N SER A 188 -3.75 13.54 4.90
CA SER A 188 -2.49 13.01 4.40
C SER A 188 -2.75 12.06 3.22
N LYS A 189 -1.85 12.10 2.25
CA LYS A 189 -1.92 11.28 1.03
C LYS A 189 -0.94 10.12 1.16
N THR A 190 -1.43 8.91 0.95
CA THR A 190 -0.59 7.70 0.90
C THR A 190 -0.74 7.03 -0.46
N THR A 191 0.38 6.63 -1.06
CA THR A 191 0.39 5.89 -2.32
C THR A 191 0.61 4.43 -2.01
N ASN A 192 -0.42 3.60 -2.19
CA ASN A 192 -0.40 2.19 -1.82
C ASN A 192 -0.43 1.31 -3.07
N ALA A 193 0.50 0.35 -3.15
CA ALA A 193 0.47 -0.67 -4.18
C ALA A 193 -0.73 -1.61 -3.93
N THR A 194 -1.61 -1.78 -4.91
CA THR A 194 -2.82 -2.63 -4.78
C THR A 194 -2.64 -3.99 -5.41
N TYR A 195 -2.01 -4.04 -6.58
CA TYR A 195 -1.68 -5.28 -7.26
C TYR A 195 -0.43 -5.09 -8.11
N ILE A 196 0.31 -6.19 -8.29
CA ILE A 196 1.51 -6.23 -9.13
C ILE A 196 1.24 -7.19 -10.27
N ASP A 197 1.37 -6.68 -11.49
CA ASP A 197 1.23 -7.43 -12.71
C ASP A 197 2.57 -8.08 -13.09
N PHE A 198 2.88 -9.23 -12.48
CA PHE A 198 4.15 -9.94 -12.71
C PHE A 198 4.29 -10.46 -14.14
N GLU A 199 5.47 -10.32 -14.73
CA GLU A 199 5.87 -10.96 -15.99
C GLU A 199 6.38 -12.37 -15.72
N ASN A 200 7.21 -12.50 -14.68
CA ASN A 200 7.66 -13.76 -14.13
C ASN A 200 7.59 -13.73 -12.60
N ILE A 201 7.48 -14.91 -12.00
CA ILE A 201 7.60 -15.11 -10.56
C ILE A 201 8.70 -16.13 -10.33
N LYS A 202 9.73 -15.74 -9.58
CA LYS A 202 10.83 -16.59 -9.15
C LYS A 202 10.63 -16.96 -7.68
N ILE A 203 10.55 -18.25 -7.40
CA ILE A 203 10.24 -18.80 -6.08
C ILE A 203 11.45 -19.61 -5.60
N PRO A 204 12.07 -19.25 -4.46
CA PRO A 204 13.07 -20.09 -3.84
C PRO A 204 12.39 -21.32 -3.22
N LEU A 205 12.86 -22.50 -3.58
CA LEU A 205 12.43 -23.77 -2.98
C LEU A 205 13.39 -24.17 -1.84
N ASP A 206 12.92 -24.99 -0.91
CA ASP A 206 13.69 -25.43 0.27
C ASP A 206 14.98 -26.18 -0.08
N ASN A 207 15.05 -26.79 -1.26
CA ASN A 207 16.24 -27.47 -1.78
C ASN A 207 17.27 -26.50 -2.41
N GLY A 208 17.05 -25.19 -2.32
CA GLY A 208 17.92 -24.16 -2.88
C GLY A 208 17.75 -23.92 -4.38
N ILE A 209 16.82 -24.61 -5.05
CA ILE A 209 16.51 -24.38 -6.46
C ILE A 209 15.56 -23.19 -6.59
N MET A 210 15.84 -22.30 -7.53
CA MET A 210 14.91 -21.25 -7.94
C MET A 210 13.96 -21.80 -9.00
N HIS A 211 12.67 -21.82 -8.72
CA HIS A 211 11.64 -22.15 -9.70
C HIS A 211 11.11 -20.86 -10.34
N GLU A 212 11.06 -20.81 -11.67
CA GLU A 212 10.55 -19.65 -12.41
C GLU A 212 9.22 -19.99 -13.09
N ILE A 213 8.21 -19.19 -12.79
CA ILE A 213 6.89 -19.24 -13.40
C ILE A 213 6.77 -18.04 -14.34
N ASN A 214 6.77 -18.29 -15.64
CA ASN A 214 6.51 -17.27 -16.64
C ASN A 214 5.00 -17.03 -16.78
N ILE A 215 4.54 -15.80 -16.55
CA ILE A 215 3.13 -15.46 -16.65
C ILE A 215 2.79 -15.06 -18.09
N SER A 216 2.23 -16.00 -18.83
CA SER A 216 1.66 -15.72 -20.14
C SER A 216 0.23 -15.19 -20.00
N ARG A 217 0.05 -13.87 -20.04
CA ARG A 217 -1.31 -13.28 -20.07
C ARG A 217 -1.87 -13.30 -21.49
N ARG A 218 -3.16 -13.62 -21.60
CA ARG A 218 -3.88 -13.38 -22.84
C ARG A 218 -4.01 -11.87 -23.07
N LYS A 219 -3.86 -11.43 -24.32
CA LYS A 219 -4.17 -10.04 -24.71
C LYS A 219 -5.62 -9.67 -24.40
N GLU A 220 -6.53 -10.63 -24.62
CA GLU A 220 -7.96 -10.46 -24.39
C GLU A 220 -8.44 -11.41 -23.28
N PRO A 221 -9.17 -10.90 -22.27
CA PRO A 221 -9.75 -11.74 -21.24
C PRO A 221 -10.76 -12.71 -21.87
N PHE A 222 -10.95 -13.86 -21.22
CA PHE A 222 -12.03 -14.75 -21.61
C PHE A 222 -13.37 -14.03 -21.47
N LYS A 223 -14.25 -14.19 -22.46
CA LYS A 223 -15.62 -13.67 -22.36
C LYS A 223 -16.32 -14.38 -21.19
N ILE A 224 -17.13 -13.65 -20.44
CA ILE A 224 -17.85 -14.18 -19.27
C ILE A 224 -18.82 -15.32 -19.63
N ASN A 225 -19.24 -15.40 -20.90
CA ASN A 225 -20.08 -16.46 -21.43
C ASN A 225 -19.30 -17.69 -21.94
N SER A 226 -17.96 -17.68 -21.84
CA SER A 226 -17.13 -18.82 -22.25
C SER A 226 -17.12 -19.92 -21.18
N VAL A 227 -16.76 -21.12 -21.61
CA VAL A 227 -16.66 -22.33 -20.77
C VAL A 227 -15.73 -22.17 -19.56
N TYR A 228 -14.75 -21.25 -19.64
CA TYR A 228 -13.83 -20.96 -18.54
C TYR A 228 -14.51 -20.40 -17.29
N PHE A 229 -15.73 -19.85 -17.42
CA PHE A 229 -16.51 -19.32 -16.31
C PHE A 229 -17.67 -20.23 -15.88
N ASP A 230 -17.78 -21.45 -16.42
CA ASP A 230 -18.92 -22.33 -16.11
C ASP A 230 -19.03 -22.65 -14.61
N TYR A 231 -17.89 -22.87 -13.93
CA TYR A 231 -17.85 -23.07 -12.48
C TYR A 231 -18.40 -21.86 -11.70
N TYR A 232 -18.23 -20.65 -12.24
CA TYR A 232 -18.63 -19.40 -11.59
C TYR A 232 -20.01 -18.90 -12.05
N ARG A 233 -20.69 -19.58 -12.97
CA ARG A 233 -21.94 -19.11 -13.58
C ARG A 233 -23.01 -18.77 -12.56
N SER A 234 -23.23 -19.63 -11.57
CA SER A 234 -24.24 -19.40 -10.54
C SER A 234 -23.96 -18.12 -9.74
N GLY A 235 -22.70 -17.88 -9.38
CA GLY A 235 -22.26 -16.67 -8.68
C GLY A 235 -22.39 -15.42 -9.55
N ILE A 236 -22.06 -15.52 -10.84
CA ILE A 236 -22.20 -14.42 -11.81
C ILE A 236 -23.68 -14.06 -11.99
N SER A 237 -24.56 -15.05 -12.19
CA SER A 237 -26.00 -14.81 -12.29
C SER A 237 -26.58 -14.17 -11.04
N LEU A 238 -26.17 -14.64 -9.85
CA LEU A 238 -26.61 -14.04 -8.58
C LEU A 238 -26.13 -12.59 -8.43
N ARG A 239 -24.87 -12.29 -8.80
CA ARG A 239 -24.35 -10.92 -8.81
C ARG A 239 -25.19 -10.03 -9.72
N ASP A 240 -25.46 -10.48 -10.95
CA ASP A 240 -26.19 -9.71 -11.95
C ASP A 240 -27.65 -9.45 -11.53
N GLU A 241 -28.30 -10.43 -10.88
CA GLU A 241 -29.61 -10.23 -10.25
C GLU A 241 -29.56 -9.18 -9.14
N ILE A 242 -28.58 -9.27 -8.24
CA ILE A 242 -28.41 -8.30 -7.14
C ILE A 242 -28.18 -6.89 -7.68
N GLU A 243 -27.34 -6.73 -8.71
CA GLU A 243 -27.10 -5.43 -9.35
C GLU A 243 -28.37 -4.86 -9.99
N LYS A 244 -29.17 -5.71 -10.67
CA LYS A 244 -30.46 -5.31 -11.22
C LYS A 244 -31.42 -4.83 -10.12
N TYR A 245 -31.48 -5.52 -8.98
CA TYR A 245 -32.29 -5.07 -7.84
C TYR A 245 -31.80 -3.73 -7.28
N LYS A 246 -30.49 -3.54 -7.12
CA LYS A 246 -29.92 -2.26 -6.65
C LYS A 246 -30.29 -1.11 -7.60
N LYS A 247 -30.20 -1.34 -8.92
CA LYS A 247 -30.57 -0.34 -9.92
C LYS A 247 -32.05 0.03 -9.82
N ASN A 248 -32.94 -0.97 -9.77
CA ASN A 248 -34.38 -0.74 -9.62
C ASN A 248 -34.73 0.07 -8.35
N ILE A 249 -34.04 -0.20 -7.24
CA ILE A 249 -34.22 0.57 -5.99
C ILE A 249 -33.74 2.01 -6.16
N SER A 250 -32.61 2.24 -6.83
CA SER A 250 -32.10 3.58 -7.14
C SER A 250 -33.08 4.37 -8.01
N ASP A 251 -33.60 3.74 -9.07
CA ASP A 251 -34.57 4.35 -9.98
C ASP A 251 -35.89 4.69 -9.26
N LEU A 252 -36.37 3.81 -8.39
CA LEU A 252 -37.57 4.05 -7.58
C LEU A 252 -37.36 5.22 -6.61
N ASN A 253 -36.20 5.31 -5.96
CA ASN A 253 -35.87 6.43 -5.06
C ASN A 253 -35.78 7.76 -5.82
N SER A 254 -35.22 7.75 -7.03
CA SER A 254 -35.21 8.92 -7.92
C SER A 254 -36.63 9.38 -8.30
N LEU A 255 -37.51 8.43 -8.62
CA LEU A 255 -38.92 8.71 -8.94
C LEU A 255 -39.68 9.26 -7.73
N ILE A 256 -39.50 8.68 -6.55
CA ILE A 256 -40.09 9.16 -5.29
C ILE A 256 -39.63 10.60 -5.00
N ASN A 257 -38.36 10.91 -5.20
CA ASN A 257 -37.83 12.25 -4.98
C ASN A 257 -38.44 13.26 -5.97
N LYS A 258 -38.60 12.92 -7.25
CA LYS A 258 -39.30 13.76 -8.24
C LYS A 258 -40.79 13.96 -7.92
N LEU A 259 -41.46 12.94 -7.38
CA LEU A 259 -42.87 13.05 -6.97
C LEU A 259 -43.05 13.91 -5.71
N LYS A 260 -42.06 13.91 -4.80
CA LYS A 260 -42.06 14.80 -3.63
C LYS A 260 -41.82 16.26 -4.02
N THR A 261 -40.95 16.53 -4.98
CA THR A 261 -40.72 17.91 -5.48
C THR A 261 -41.94 18.47 -6.23
N ASN A 262 -42.74 17.62 -6.86
CA ASN A 262 -43.95 18.04 -7.59
C ASN A 262 -45.20 18.19 -6.71
N LYS A 263 -45.19 17.69 -5.47
CA LYS A 263 -46.32 17.83 -4.53
C LYS A 263 -46.32 19.13 -3.72
N THR A 264 -45.26 19.95 -3.82
CA THR A 264 -45.15 21.22 -3.09
C THR A 264 -45.78 22.42 -3.81
N THR A 265 -46.39 22.21 -4.98
CA THR A 265 -47.11 23.26 -5.73
C THR A 265 -48.52 22.80 -6.11
N LYS A 266 -49.44 22.90 -5.14
CA LYS A 266 -50.84 23.30 -5.32
C LYS A 266 -51.51 23.37 -3.94
N ILE A 267 -51.46 24.54 -3.32
CA ILE A 267 -52.44 24.98 -2.32
C ILE A 267 -53.50 25.73 -3.12
N ILE A 268 -54.75 25.26 -3.12
CA ILE A 268 -55.92 26.10 -3.35
C ILE A 268 -56.97 25.71 -2.32
N GLU A 269 -57.36 26.77 -1.61
CA GLU A 269 -58.40 27.13 -0.65
C GLU A 269 -59.64 26.25 -0.42
N GLU A 270 -60.18 26.49 0.78
CA GLU A 270 -61.29 25.88 1.52
C GLU A 270 -62.65 25.97 0.82
N ASP A 271 -63.54 25.01 1.10
CA ASP A 271 -64.91 25.33 1.50
C ASP A 271 -65.64 24.12 2.12
N THR A 272 -66.81 24.39 2.71
CA THR A 272 -67.30 23.94 4.02
C THR A 272 -68.35 22.79 4.02
N TYR A 273 -68.62 22.28 5.24
CA TYR A 273 -69.85 21.61 5.77
C TYR A 273 -69.95 20.06 5.97
N SER A 274 -70.01 19.70 7.28
CA SER A 274 -70.99 18.86 8.01
C SER A 274 -71.01 17.30 7.95
N ASN A 275 -70.54 16.70 9.06
CA ASN A 275 -71.13 15.64 9.91
C ASN A 275 -71.68 14.33 9.28
N LYS A 276 -71.05 13.18 9.60
CA LYS A 276 -71.53 12.16 10.57
C LYS A 276 -70.71 10.84 10.56
N ASP A 277 -70.50 10.33 11.77
CA ASP A 277 -70.51 8.91 12.17
C ASP A 277 -69.32 7.96 11.84
N THR A 278 -68.50 7.77 12.89
CA THR A 278 -68.08 6.51 13.55
C THR A 278 -67.34 5.36 12.82
N HIS A 279 -66.19 5.02 13.43
CA HIS A 279 -65.58 3.68 13.59
C HIS A 279 -65.09 2.89 12.36
N ASN A 280 -63.76 2.92 12.12
CA ASN A 280 -62.88 1.74 12.29
C ASN A 280 -61.43 2.06 11.86
N SER A 281 -60.64 2.54 12.81
CA SER A 281 -59.18 2.38 12.80
C SER A 281 -58.82 1.53 14.03
N ILE A 282 -57.60 0.97 14.08
CA ILE A 282 -57.04 0.06 15.11
C ILE A 282 -57.06 -1.43 14.71
N VAL A 283 -56.26 -1.86 13.71
CA VAL A 283 -55.63 -3.22 13.70
C VAL A 283 -54.28 -3.23 12.95
N ARG A 284 -54.02 -2.35 11.98
CA ARG A 284 -52.92 -2.53 11.01
C ARG A 284 -51.51 -2.08 11.45
N THR A 285 -51.32 -1.44 12.60
CA THR A 285 -50.04 -0.83 12.99
C THR A 285 -49.07 -1.77 13.73
N GLY A 286 -49.57 -2.75 14.50
CA GLY A 286 -48.72 -3.62 15.33
C GLY A 286 -47.88 -4.65 14.55
N ALA A 287 -48.40 -5.19 13.45
CA ALA A 287 -47.72 -6.23 12.68
C ALA A 287 -46.47 -5.73 11.94
N MET A 288 -46.46 -4.44 11.55
CA MET A 288 -45.34 -3.83 10.84
C MET A 288 -44.19 -3.48 11.82
N GLN A 289 -44.52 -3.01 13.02
CA GLN A 289 -43.53 -2.77 14.07
C GLN A 289 -42.86 -4.05 14.56
N ALA A 290 -43.60 -5.16 14.69
CA ALA A 290 -43.03 -6.45 15.08
C ALA A 290 -42.01 -6.98 14.05
N LYS A 291 -42.29 -6.80 12.75
CA LYS A 291 -41.37 -7.18 11.66
C LYS A 291 -40.09 -6.36 11.66
N LEU A 292 -40.19 -5.05 11.88
CA LEU A 292 -39.05 -4.15 12.00
C LEU A 292 -38.18 -4.46 13.22
N LYS A 293 -38.80 -4.76 14.38
CA LYS A 293 -38.06 -5.21 15.57
C LYS A 293 -37.33 -6.54 15.35
N LYS A 294 -37.96 -7.48 14.62
CA LYS A 294 -37.36 -8.79 14.30
C LYS A 294 -36.16 -8.67 13.35
N LEU A 295 -36.24 -7.79 12.36
CA LEU A 295 -35.12 -7.46 11.47
C LEU A 295 -33.91 -6.93 12.26
N ASN A 296 -34.14 -6.10 13.26
CA ASN A 296 -33.07 -5.43 13.99
C ASN A 296 -32.41 -6.33 15.06
N LYS A 297 -33.17 -7.21 15.73
CA LYS A 297 -32.63 -8.09 16.78
C LYS A 297 -32.12 -9.44 16.26
N HIS A 298 -32.80 -10.05 15.29
CA HIS A 298 -32.44 -11.38 14.78
C HIS A 298 -32.63 -11.44 13.25
N PRO A 299 -31.72 -10.79 12.48
CA PRO A 299 -31.86 -10.65 11.03
C PRO A 299 -31.92 -11.99 10.29
N TYR A 300 -31.17 -12.99 10.72
CA TYR A 300 -31.20 -14.32 10.10
C TYR A 300 -32.58 -15.00 10.16
N LEU A 301 -33.30 -14.89 11.29
CA LEU A 301 -34.66 -15.44 11.43
C LEU A 301 -35.68 -14.67 10.61
N PHE A 302 -35.48 -13.36 10.41
CA PHE A 302 -36.31 -12.56 9.53
C PHE A 302 -36.19 -13.01 8.07
N PHE A 303 -34.96 -13.23 7.58
CA PHE A 303 -34.75 -13.70 6.21
C PHE A 303 -35.20 -15.16 6.02
N LYS A 304 -35.01 -16.04 7.01
CA LYS A 304 -35.52 -17.43 6.95
C LYS A 304 -37.05 -17.48 6.82
N ASP A 305 -37.78 -16.64 7.56
CA ASP A 305 -39.24 -16.55 7.46
C ASP A 305 -39.71 -15.88 6.15
N ALA A 306 -38.95 -14.91 5.64
CA ALA A 306 -39.24 -14.29 4.35
C ALA A 306 -39.11 -15.31 3.20
N ILE A 307 -38.05 -16.12 3.22
CA ILE A 307 -37.82 -17.20 2.24
C ILE A 307 -38.91 -18.27 2.34
N LYS A 308 -39.31 -18.67 3.56
CA LYS A 308 -40.40 -19.64 3.77
C LYS A 308 -41.75 -19.13 3.22
N ASN A 309 -42.05 -17.84 3.37
CA ASN A 309 -43.27 -17.24 2.83
C ASN A 309 -43.25 -17.06 1.30
N ILE A 310 -42.07 -16.94 0.69
CA ILE A 310 -41.91 -16.93 -0.77
C ILE A 310 -42.22 -18.30 -1.37
N GLY A 311 -41.82 -19.39 -0.71
CA GLY A 311 -42.11 -20.77 -1.12
C GLY A 311 -43.59 -21.18 -1.02
N VAL A 312 -44.37 -20.53 -0.16
CA VAL A 312 -45.83 -20.79 -0.03
C VAL A 312 -46.63 -20.14 -1.18
N LYS A 313 -46.13 -19.05 -1.77
CA LYS A 313 -46.79 -18.37 -2.91
C LYS A 313 -46.55 -19.03 -4.27
N THR A 314 -45.57 -19.93 -4.38
CA THR A 314 -45.18 -20.57 -5.65
C THR A 314 -45.89 -21.91 -5.93
N LYS A 315 -46.72 -22.43 -5.01
CA LYS A 315 -47.35 -23.76 -5.14
C LYS A 315 -48.72 -23.80 -5.85
N LYS A 316 -49.10 -22.76 -6.62
CA LYS A 316 -50.44 -22.69 -7.26
C LYS A 316 -50.44 -22.28 -8.74
N ILE A 317 -49.45 -22.72 -9.51
CA ILE A 317 -49.52 -22.71 -10.98
C ILE A 317 -49.33 -24.16 -11.44
N ILE A 318 -50.45 -24.82 -11.69
CA ILE A 318 -50.54 -26.14 -12.34
C ILE A 318 -50.42 -25.89 -13.84
N ILE A 319 -49.42 -26.50 -14.48
CA ILE A 319 -49.44 -26.73 -15.94
C ILE A 319 -49.13 -28.21 -16.16
N ASN A 320 -50.13 -28.90 -16.69
CA ASN A 320 -50.05 -30.27 -17.19
C ASN A 320 -49.06 -30.34 -18.36
N ALA A 321 -48.12 -31.28 -18.30
CA ALA A 321 -47.47 -31.82 -19.49
C ALA A 321 -47.38 -33.35 -19.32
N LYS A 322 -48.21 -34.06 -20.08
CA LYS A 322 -48.18 -35.52 -20.23
C LYS A 322 -46.83 -35.92 -20.85
N GLY A 323 -46.25 -36.99 -20.31
CA GLY A 323 -45.01 -37.58 -20.80
C GLY A 323 -45.18 -38.33 -22.12
N SER A 324 -44.08 -38.39 -22.87
CA SER A 324 -43.80 -39.44 -23.83
C SER A 324 -42.60 -40.23 -23.34
N GLN A 325 -42.82 -41.53 -23.09
CA GLN A 325 -41.82 -42.54 -22.82
C GLN A 325 -40.93 -42.76 -24.04
N ILE A 326 -39.64 -43.00 -23.83
CA ILE A 326 -38.82 -43.84 -24.71
C ILE A 326 -38.00 -44.77 -23.81
N GLN A 327 -38.15 -46.07 -24.08
CA GLN A 327 -37.36 -47.20 -23.57
C GLN A 327 -35.92 -47.15 -24.09
#